data_AF-Q2EIW5-F1
#
_entry.id   AF-Q2EIW5-F1
#
_cell.length_a   1.000
_cell.length_b   1.000
_cell.length_c   1.000
_cell.angle_alpha   90.00
_cell.angle_beta   90.00
_cell.angle_gamma   90.00
#
_symmetry.space_group_name_H-M   'P 1'
#
loop_
_entity.id
_entity.type
_entity.pdbx_description
1 polymer ?
#
loop_
_entity_poly.entity_id
_entity_poly.type
_entity_poly.pdbx_seq_one_letter_code
_entity_poly.pdbx_strand_id
1 'polypeptide(L)'
;TAFLHGDLEDEIYMEQPGRFVVPGQENKVLKLIKSLYGLKQAPKQWHEKFDQVMMSNGFKINECDKCVYIKGTSDNLSLCVSYVDDM
;
A
#
# COMPACT_ATOMS: atom_id res chain seq x y z
N THR A 1 -3.32 -7.59 4.67
CA THR A 1 -4.07 -6.76 3.68
C THR A 1 -3.42 -5.39 3.47
N ALA A 2 -2.08 -5.30 3.51
CA ALA A 2 -1.36 -4.04 3.37
C ALA A 2 -1.68 -3.29 2.06
N PHE A 3 -1.55 -3.97 0.92
CA PHE A 3 -1.65 -3.36 -0.41
C PHE A 3 -3.03 -2.80 -0.77
N LEU A 4 -4.12 -3.27 -0.12
CA LEU A 4 -5.48 -2.75 -0.36
C LEU A 4 -5.67 -1.30 0.09
N HIS A 5 -4.72 -0.77 0.87
CA HIS A 5 -4.72 0.62 1.34
C HIS A 5 -3.92 1.57 0.45
N GLY A 6 -3.15 1.04 -0.52
CA GLY A 6 -2.47 1.83 -1.53
C GLY A 6 -3.48 2.43 -2.51
N ASP A 7 -3.43 3.74 -2.68
CA ASP A 7 -4.18 4.42 -3.74
C ASP A 7 -3.50 4.14 -5.08
N LEU A 8 -4.30 3.91 -6.12
CA LEU A 8 -3.80 3.70 -7.48
C LEU A 8 -3.64 5.05 -8.18
N GLU A 9 -2.41 5.40 -8.54
CA GLU A 9 -2.13 6.56 -9.38
C GLU A 9 -2.58 6.34 -10.84
N ASP A 10 -2.44 5.11 -11.33
CA ASP A 10 -2.77 4.72 -12.70
C ASP A 10 -4.13 4.01 -12.80
N GLU A 11 -4.79 4.14 -13.95
CA GLU A 11 -5.95 3.30 -14.27
C GLU A 11 -5.50 1.91 -14.70
N ILE A 12 -5.81 0.91 -13.87
CA ILE A 12 -5.42 -0.47 -14.14
C ILE A 12 -6.67 -1.32 -14.38
N TYR A 13 -6.61 -2.06 -15.46
CA TYR A 13 -7.62 -3.02 -15.86
C TYR A 13 -7.05 -4.44 -15.76
N MET A 14 -7.88 -5.38 -15.36
CA MET A 14 -7.55 -6.80 -15.33
C MET A 14 -8.61 -7.61 -16.07
N GLU A 15 -8.19 -8.73 -16.64
CA GLU A 15 -9.13 -9.69 -17.21
C GLU A 15 -10.10 -10.22 -16.15
N GLN A 16 -11.31 -10.53 -16.58
CA GLN A 16 -12.31 -11.12 -15.70
C GLN A 16 -11.82 -12.51 -15.23
N PRO A 17 -11.90 -12.81 -13.92
CA PRO A 17 -11.66 -14.17 -13.45
C PRO A 17 -12.64 -15.12 -14.13
N GLY A 18 -12.20 -16.34 -14.47
CA GLY A 18 -13.02 -17.28 -15.24
C GLY A 18 -14.39 -17.64 -14.61
N ARG A 19 -14.55 -17.44 -13.29
CA ARG A 19 -15.83 -17.64 -12.58
C ARG A 19 -16.75 -16.41 -12.58
N PHE A 20 -16.30 -15.28 -13.12
CA PHE A 20 -17.01 -14.01 -13.13
C PHE A 20 -17.54 -13.63 -14.53
N VAL A 21 -17.13 -14.37 -15.57
CA VAL A 21 -17.53 -14.12 -16.95
C VAL A 21 -19.01 -14.47 -17.11
N VAL A 22 -19.82 -13.47 -17.42
CA VAL A 22 -21.25 -13.63 -17.74
C VAL A 22 -21.41 -13.78 -19.26
N PRO A 23 -22.25 -14.71 -19.76
CA PRO A 23 -22.53 -14.85 -21.18
C PRO A 23 -22.96 -13.52 -21.81
N GLY A 24 -22.31 -13.12 -22.91
CA GLY A 24 -22.51 -11.84 -23.59
C GLY A 24 -21.71 -10.66 -23.00
N GLN A 25 -20.90 -10.89 -21.98
CA GLN A 25 -20.01 -9.89 -21.36
C GLN A 25 -18.55 -10.36 -21.29
N GLU A 26 -18.17 -11.33 -22.12
CA GLU A 26 -16.85 -11.95 -22.14
C GLU A 26 -15.73 -10.93 -22.38
N ASN A 27 -16.01 -9.89 -23.18
CA ASN A 27 -15.05 -8.85 -23.54
C ASN A 27 -14.91 -7.73 -22.49
N LYS A 28 -15.61 -7.82 -21.36
CA LYS A 28 -15.44 -6.83 -20.28
C LYS A 28 -14.14 -7.08 -19.53
N VAL A 29 -13.64 -6.01 -18.93
CA VAL A 29 -12.48 -6.01 -18.02
C VAL A 29 -12.90 -5.42 -16.68
N LEU A 30 -12.20 -5.82 -15.62
CA LEU A 30 -12.41 -5.24 -14.29
C LEU A 30 -11.46 -4.06 -14.12
N LYS A 31 -11.98 -2.93 -13.63
CA LYS A 31 -11.17 -1.79 -13.22
C LYS A 31 -10.78 -1.95 -11.75
N LEU A 32 -9.49 -1.91 -11.45
CA LEU A 32 -8.99 -1.91 -10.08
C LEU A 32 -9.20 -0.53 -9.44
N ILE A 33 -9.78 -0.51 -8.25
CA ILE A 33 -10.05 0.72 -7.46
C ILE A 33 -8.95 0.95 -6.41
N LYS A 34 -8.31 -0.14 -5.95
CA LYS A 34 -7.25 -0.14 -4.94
C LYS A 34 -6.12 -1.05 -5.37
N SER A 35 -4.93 -0.80 -4.83
CA SER A 35 -3.76 -1.62 -5.13
C SER A 35 -3.99 -3.08 -4.71
N LEU A 36 -3.60 -4.01 -5.58
CA LEU A 36 -3.74 -5.44 -5.39
C LEU A 36 -2.36 -6.09 -5.29
N TYR A 37 -2.27 -7.18 -4.54
CA TYR A 37 -1.06 -8.00 -4.51
C TYR A 37 -0.67 -8.46 -5.92
N GLY A 38 0.63 -8.44 -6.24
CA GLY A 38 1.15 -8.80 -7.55
C GLY A 38 1.25 -7.63 -8.54
N LEU A 39 0.69 -6.45 -8.22
CA LEU A 39 0.99 -5.23 -8.97
C LEU A 39 2.42 -4.76 -8.65
N LYS A 40 3.21 -4.48 -9.69
CA LYS A 40 4.61 -4.06 -9.55
C LYS A 40 4.76 -2.78 -8.71
N GLN A 41 3.79 -1.89 -8.79
CA GLN A 41 3.77 -0.60 -8.08
C GLN A 41 3.09 -0.65 -6.71
N ALA A 42 2.38 -1.74 -6.36
CA ALA A 42 1.66 -1.83 -5.09
C ALA A 42 2.56 -1.67 -3.86
N PRO A 43 3.78 -2.26 -3.80
CA PRO A 43 4.68 -2.05 -2.66
C PRO A 43 5.11 -0.61 -2.48
N LYS A 44 5.39 0.09 -3.58
CA LYS A 44 5.78 1.50 -3.54
C LYS A 44 4.62 2.38 -3.05
N GLN A 45 3.43 2.22 -3.61
CA GLN A 45 2.24 2.99 -3.24
C GLN A 45 1.83 2.73 -1.78
N TRP A 46 1.98 1.50 -1.31
CA TRP A 46 1.74 1.18 0.09
C TRP A 46 2.75 1.88 1.01
N HIS A 47 4.05 1.82 0.69
CA HIS A 47 5.09 2.45 1.49
C HIS A 47 4.91 3.98 1.56
N GLU A 48 4.59 4.64 0.43
CA GLU A 48 4.31 6.08 0.42
C GLU A 48 3.09 6.45 1.27
N LYS A 49 2.03 5.64 1.22
CA LYS A 49 0.85 5.85 2.08
C LYS A 49 1.20 5.68 3.56
N PHE A 50 1.98 4.65 3.85
CA PHE A 50 2.42 4.33 5.21
C PHE A 50 3.31 5.46 5.78
N ASP A 51 4.25 5.99 5.00
CA ASP A 51 5.07 7.15 5.35
C ASP A 51 4.21 8.35 5.75
N GLN A 52 3.23 8.70 4.93
CA GLN A 52 2.31 9.81 5.20
C GLN A 52 1.55 9.61 6.52
N VAL A 53 1.05 8.39 6.75
CA VAL A 53 0.33 8.06 7.99
C VAL A 53 1.28 8.16 9.19
N MET A 54 2.48 7.60 9.13
CA MET A 54 3.45 7.66 10.22
C MET A 54 3.85 9.10 10.56
N MET A 55 4.16 9.91 9.54
CA MET A 55 4.49 11.32 9.71
C MET A 55 3.32 12.11 10.32
N SER A 56 2.09 11.90 9.84
CA SER A 56 0.90 12.58 10.40
C SER A 56 0.63 12.18 11.86
N ASN A 57 1.05 10.97 12.27
CA ASN A 57 0.97 10.50 13.66
C ASN A 57 2.17 10.95 14.52
N GLY A 58 3.05 11.80 13.99
CA GLY A 58 4.17 12.40 14.73
C GLY A 58 5.42 11.52 14.81
N PHE A 59 5.52 10.48 13.97
CA PHE A 59 6.80 9.78 13.76
C PHE A 59 7.69 10.56 12.81
N LYS A 60 9.01 10.40 12.98
CA LYS A 60 10.02 10.85 12.04
C LYS A 60 10.66 9.65 11.37
N ILE A 61 10.84 9.75 10.06
CA ILE A 61 11.54 8.75 9.26
C ILE A 61 13.04 8.90 9.52
N ASN A 62 13.74 7.80 9.73
CA ASN A 62 15.19 7.79 9.86
C ASN A 62 15.86 8.07 8.50
N GLU A 63 16.86 8.95 8.48
CA GLU A 63 17.55 9.34 7.22
C GLU A 63 18.42 8.23 6.66
N CYS A 64 18.98 7.37 7.53
CA CYS A 64 19.81 6.25 7.10
C CYS A 64 18.99 5.05 6.58
N ASP A 65 17.78 4.87 7.09
CA ASP A 65 16.89 3.76 6.72
C ASP A 65 15.43 4.23 6.71
N LYS A 66 14.84 4.31 5.51
CA LYS A 66 13.47 4.78 5.30
C LYS A 66 12.41 3.83 5.85
N CYS A 67 12.78 2.62 6.21
CA CYS A 67 11.88 1.65 6.84
C CYS A 67 11.78 1.82 8.36
N VAL A 68 12.56 2.74 8.96
CA VAL A 68 12.59 2.95 10.42
C VAL A 68 11.94 4.28 10.79
N TYR A 69 10.96 4.20 11.69
CA TYR A 69 10.19 5.34 12.18
C TYR A 69 10.37 5.50 13.68
N ILE A 70 10.64 6.74 14.10
CA ILE A 70 11.00 7.05 15.48
C ILE A 70 10.07 8.15 15.99
N LYS A 71 9.45 7.92 17.15
CA LYS A 71 8.66 8.92 17.87
C LYS A 71 9.14 9.01 19.31
N GLY A 72 9.75 10.15 19.65
CA GLY A 72 10.18 10.47 21.00
C GLY A 72 9.15 11.37 21.71
N THR A 73 8.86 11.04 22.95
CA THR A 73 8.17 11.91 23.92
C THR A 73 9.10 12.15 25.10
N SER A 74 8.72 13.01 26.05
CA SER A 74 9.53 13.30 27.25
C SER A 74 9.96 12.03 28.01
N ASP A 75 9.09 11.01 28.02
CA ASP A 75 9.25 9.84 28.89
C ASP A 75 9.31 8.51 28.12
N ASN A 76 9.01 8.51 26.82
CA ASN A 76 8.94 7.29 26.02
C ASN A 76 9.52 7.46 24.62
N LEU A 77 10.14 6.38 24.13
CA LEU A 77 10.58 6.23 22.75
C LEU A 77 9.80 5.09 22.10
N SER A 78 9.13 5.38 20.99
CA SER A 78 8.50 4.38 20.13
C SER A 78 9.31 4.22 18.85
N LEU A 79 9.64 2.97 18.52
CA LEU A 79 10.31 2.59 17.30
C LEU A 79 9.38 1.68 16.50
N CYS A 80 9.26 1.91 15.21
CA CYS A 80 8.48 1.08 14.30
C CYS A 80 9.35 0.78 13.08
N VAL A 81 9.34 -0.46 12.60
CA VAL A 81 10.13 -0.88 11.44
C VAL A 81 9.22 -1.60 10.47
N SER A 82 9.16 -1.15 9.23
CA SER A 82 8.37 -1.81 8.18
C SER A 82 9.24 -2.71 7.31
N TYR A 83 8.79 -3.92 7.00
CA TYR A 83 9.43 -4.80 6.02
C TYR A 83 8.40 -5.26 4.97
N VAL A 84 8.47 -4.67 3.78
CA VAL A 84 7.60 -4.95 2.62
C VAL A 84 6.11 -4.73 2.91
N ASP A 85 5.44 -5.67 3.56
CA ASP A 85 4.04 -5.62 3.96
C ASP A 85 3.80 -5.89 5.46
N ASP A 86 4.88 -6.15 6.21
CA ASP A 86 4.89 -6.34 7.66
C ASP A 86 5.37 -5.08 8.39
N MET A 87 4.94 -4.94 9.65
CA MET A 87 5.25 -3.85 10.58
C MET A 87 5.42 -4.37 12.00
#